data_AF-A0A948VBP0-F1
#
_entry.id   AF-A0A948VBP0-F1
#
_cell.length_a   1.000
_cell.length_b   1.000
_cell.length_c   1.000
_cell.angle_alpha   90.00
_cell.angle_beta   90.00
_cell.angle_gamma   90.00
#
_symmetry.space_group_name_H-M   'P 1'
#
loop_
_entity.id
_entity.type
_entity.pdbx_description
1 polymer ?
#
loop_
_entity_poly.entity_id
_entity_poly.type
_entity_poly.pdbx_seq_one_letter_code
_entity_poly.pdbx_strand_id
1 'polypeptide(L)'
;MAMDRINGSPLVRPSILDQFQTTRKGEEKTEGSAPAVGAAVTQGKPTADKAEISDAARELVDLRQAVETGRAALAELPEVRPERVAEVQQRLDRGYYQSIEVMNTVAERIMGVVQAMEMP
;
A
#
# COMPACT_ATOMS: atom_id res chain seq x y z
N MET A 1 10.78 46.84 -29.71
CA MET A 1 9.69 45.91 -29.36
C MET A 1 9.92 44.64 -30.19
N ALA A 2 10.41 43.51 -29.68
CA ALA A 2 10.44 42.98 -28.30
C ALA A 2 9.03 42.88 -27.69
N MET A 3 8.49 41.74 -27.23
CA MET A 3 8.99 40.35 -27.15
C MET A 3 7.83 39.40 -27.59
N ASP A 4 7.90 38.06 -27.67
CA ASP A 4 8.95 37.08 -27.34
C ASP A 4 8.80 35.78 -28.19
N ARG A 5 9.40 34.64 -27.79
CA ARG A 5 9.18 33.29 -28.32
C ARG A 5 8.94 32.28 -27.19
N ILE A 6 7.89 31.46 -27.28
CA ILE A 6 7.71 30.29 -26.38
C ILE A 6 7.66 29.01 -27.23
N ASN A 7 8.76 28.26 -27.20
CA ASN A 7 8.81 26.86 -27.62
C ASN A 7 8.09 25.98 -26.59
N GLY A 8 7.44 24.90 -27.04
CA GLY A 8 6.73 23.98 -26.15
C GLY A 8 6.24 22.69 -26.81
N SER A 9 7.13 21.96 -27.48
CA SER A 9 6.80 20.63 -28.03
C SER A 9 6.44 19.64 -26.90
N PRO A 10 5.40 18.80 -27.04
CA PRO A 10 5.16 17.72 -26.10
C PRO A 10 6.25 16.66 -26.25
N LEU A 11 7.14 16.58 -25.26
CA LEU A 11 8.18 15.56 -25.22
C LEU A 11 7.55 14.18 -25.01
N VAL A 12 7.45 13.42 -26.09
CA VAL A 12 7.19 11.97 -26.08
C VAL A 12 8.28 11.32 -25.24
N ARG A 13 7.92 10.83 -24.05
CA ARG A 13 8.86 10.13 -23.17
C ARG A 13 9.16 8.74 -23.76
N PRO A 14 10.43 8.40 -24.07
CA PRO A 14 10.76 7.03 -24.43
C PRO A 14 10.58 6.11 -23.21
N SER A 15 9.93 4.97 -23.44
CA SER A 15 9.68 3.97 -22.39
C SER A 15 10.98 3.34 -21.91
N ILE A 16 11.14 3.23 -20.59
CA ILE A 16 12.31 2.65 -19.90
C ILE A 16 12.53 1.15 -20.24
N LEU A 17 11.57 0.53 -20.93
CA LEU A 17 11.52 -0.91 -21.20
C LEU A 17 12.55 -1.42 -22.24
N ASP A 18 13.10 -0.55 -23.09
CA ASP A 18 14.06 -0.95 -24.14
C ASP A 18 15.52 -1.14 -23.66
N GLN A 19 15.89 -0.65 -22.47
CA GLN A 19 17.29 -0.67 -22.02
C GLN A 19 17.79 -2.01 -21.45
N PHE A 20 16.90 -2.99 -21.23
CA PHE A 20 17.27 -4.22 -20.49
C PHE A 20 17.61 -5.45 -21.36
N GLN A 21 17.60 -5.35 -22.69
CA GLN A 21 17.77 -6.52 -23.56
C GLN A 21 19.18 -6.77 -24.11
N THR A 22 20.18 -5.94 -23.81
CA THR A 22 21.54 -6.10 -24.36
C THR A 22 22.64 -6.24 -23.31
N THR A 23 22.75 -7.43 -22.70
CA THR A 23 24.03 -8.13 -22.42
C THR A 23 23.78 -9.48 -21.71
N ARG A 24 23.56 -10.56 -22.47
CA ARG A 24 23.84 -11.94 -22.02
C ARG A 24 25.01 -12.49 -22.81
N LYS A 25 26.19 -12.42 -22.20
CA LYS A 25 27.45 -13.06 -22.61
C LYS A 25 28.31 -13.01 -21.34
N GLY A 26 28.80 -14.09 -20.75
CA GLY A 26 28.96 -15.48 -21.14
C GLY A 26 30.09 -16.04 -20.25
N GLU A 27 30.46 -17.31 -20.42
CA GLU A 27 31.73 -17.88 -19.88
C GLU A 27 31.86 -17.97 -18.32
N GLU A 28 32.63 -18.91 -17.76
CA GLU A 28 32.78 -20.33 -18.13
C GLU A 28 33.15 -21.14 -16.87
N LYS A 29 33.07 -22.47 -16.99
CA LYS A 29 33.28 -23.45 -15.93
C LYS A 29 34.78 -23.79 -15.78
N THR A 30 35.33 -23.71 -14.57
CA THR A 30 36.58 -24.39 -14.21
C THR A 30 36.39 -25.29 -12.98
N GLU A 31 36.65 -26.58 -13.17
CA GLU A 31 36.69 -27.58 -12.10
C GLU A 31 38.06 -27.58 -11.43
N GLY A 32 38.12 -27.80 -10.10
CA GLY A 32 39.37 -27.61 -9.35
C GLY A 32 39.43 -28.33 -8.01
N SER A 33 39.47 -29.67 -8.05
CA SER A 33 40.04 -30.58 -7.03
C SER A 33 39.67 -30.39 -5.54
N ALA A 34 38.83 -31.29 -5.02
CA ALA A 34 38.60 -31.45 -3.58
C ALA A 34 39.31 -32.70 -3.03
N PRO A 35 40.12 -32.60 -1.95
CA PRO A 35 40.56 -33.76 -1.19
C PRO A 35 39.48 -34.22 -0.19
N ALA A 36 39.66 -35.44 0.33
CA ALA A 36 38.64 -36.21 1.02
C ALA A 36 38.27 -35.74 2.45
N VAL A 37 37.00 -35.95 2.78
CA VAL A 37 36.45 -36.44 4.07
C VAL A 37 37.18 -35.99 5.35
N GLY A 38 36.50 -35.12 6.12
CA GLY A 38 36.86 -34.83 7.51
C GLY A 38 35.75 -34.10 8.23
N ALA A 39 34.79 -34.84 8.81
CA ALA A 39 33.70 -34.26 9.60
C ALA A 39 34.22 -33.78 10.98
N ALA A 40 34.89 -32.62 10.98
CA ALA A 40 35.17 -31.87 12.19
C ALA A 40 34.01 -30.91 12.46
N VAL A 41 33.04 -31.32 13.30
CA VAL A 41 32.11 -30.38 13.93
C VAL A 41 32.91 -29.58 14.96
N THR A 42 33.59 -28.54 14.49
CA THR A 42 34.14 -27.51 15.36
C THR A 42 32.98 -26.68 15.89
N GLN A 43 32.74 -26.75 17.20
CA GLN A 43 31.85 -25.83 17.90
C GLN A 43 32.44 -24.41 17.80
N GLY A 44 32.04 -23.69 16.76
CA GLY A 44 32.32 -22.27 16.64
C GLY A 44 31.67 -21.49 17.78
N LYS A 45 32.34 -20.41 18.22
CA LYS A 45 31.70 -19.35 19.01
C LYS A 45 30.39 -18.92 18.32
N PRO A 46 29.42 -18.35 19.05
CA PRO A 46 28.30 -17.65 18.44
C PRO A 46 28.82 -16.39 17.70
N THR A 47 29.32 -16.58 16.48
CA THR A 47 29.45 -15.54 15.48
C THR A 47 28.05 -15.06 15.16
N ALA A 48 27.73 -13.84 15.59
CA ALA A 48 26.44 -13.24 15.31
C ALA A 48 26.30 -13.06 13.78
N ASP A 49 25.35 -13.79 13.18
CA ASP A 49 24.99 -13.63 11.78
C ASP A 49 24.42 -12.22 11.56
N LYS A 50 25.26 -11.33 11.05
CA LYS A 50 24.94 -9.92 10.85
C LYS A 50 24.33 -9.74 9.46
N ALA A 51 23.00 -9.76 9.38
CA ALA A 51 22.29 -9.41 8.16
C ALA A 51 22.39 -7.89 7.88
N GLU A 52 22.82 -7.53 6.68
CA GLU A 52 22.82 -6.13 6.23
C GLU A 52 21.52 -5.82 5.49
N ILE A 53 20.72 -4.94 6.06
CA ILE A 53 19.46 -4.45 5.46
C ILE A 53 19.81 -3.46 4.35
N SER A 54 19.32 -3.73 3.13
CA SER A 54 19.51 -2.84 1.98
C SER A 54 18.81 -1.50 2.17
N ASP A 55 19.33 -0.44 1.52
CA ASP A 55 18.78 0.91 1.69
C ASP A 55 17.32 1.01 1.21
N ALA A 56 16.96 0.32 0.11
CA ALA A 56 15.57 0.21 -0.34
C ALA A 56 14.64 -0.44 0.70
N ALA A 57 15.15 -1.38 1.52
CA ALA A 57 14.36 -1.96 2.61
C ALA A 57 14.20 -1.00 3.79
N ARG A 58 15.16 -0.08 4.02
CA ARG A 58 15.03 1.01 5.01
C ARG A 58 13.98 2.03 4.55
N GLU A 59 14.07 2.51 3.31
CA GLU A 59 13.10 3.44 2.71
C GLU A 59 11.66 2.90 2.77
N LEU A 60 11.47 1.59 2.53
CA LEU A 60 10.16 0.95 2.64
C LEU A 60 9.62 0.89 4.08
N VAL A 61 10.49 0.74 5.08
CA VAL A 61 10.11 0.79 6.51
C VAL A 61 9.73 2.22 6.91
N ASP A 62 10.52 3.21 6.51
CA ASP A 62 10.24 4.63 6.79
C ASP A 62 8.92 5.08 6.14
N LEU A 63 8.70 4.72 4.87
CA LEU A 63 7.45 4.99 4.16
C LEU A 63 6.25 4.30 4.83
N ARG A 64 6.42 3.04 5.27
CA ARG A 64 5.39 2.31 6.00
C ARG A 64 5.04 3.01 7.32
N GLN A 65 6.04 3.44 8.08
CA GLN A 65 5.85 4.14 9.35
C GLN A 65 5.14 5.49 9.15
N ALA A 66 5.46 6.23 8.08
CA ALA A 66 4.74 7.45 7.70
C ALA A 66 3.27 7.19 7.33
N VAL A 67 2.97 6.07 6.64
CA VAL A 67 1.59 5.67 6.30
C VAL A 67 0.82 5.19 7.53
N GLU A 68 1.43 4.42 8.43
CA GLU A 68 0.78 3.93 9.65
C GLU A 68 0.47 5.07 10.63
N THR A 69 1.40 6.02 10.82
CA THR A 69 1.15 7.24 11.62
C THR A 69 0.08 8.14 11.01
N GLY A 70 0.09 8.34 9.69
CA GLY A 70 -0.98 9.07 8.99
C GLY A 70 -2.36 8.41 9.12
N ARG A 71 -2.42 7.07 9.08
CA ARG A 71 -3.66 6.32 9.30
C ARG A 71 -4.17 6.42 10.73
N ALA A 72 -3.29 6.37 11.74
CA ALA A 72 -3.66 6.54 13.14
C ALA A 72 -4.27 7.93 13.39
N ALA A 73 -3.61 9.00 12.91
CA ALA A 73 -4.12 10.37 13.02
C ALA A 73 -5.48 10.58 12.30
N LEU A 74 -5.73 9.87 11.20
CA LEU A 74 -7.02 9.88 10.51
C LEU A 74 -8.10 9.06 11.23
N ALA A 75 -7.73 8.07 12.03
CA ALA A 75 -8.67 7.25 12.82
C ALA A 75 -9.05 7.91 14.16
N GLU A 76 -8.19 8.78 14.69
CA GLU A 76 -8.48 9.62 15.88
C GLU A 76 -9.42 10.79 15.56
N LEU A 77 -9.48 11.22 14.31
CA LEU A 77 -10.47 12.20 13.86
C LEU A 77 -11.87 11.55 13.85
N PRO A 78 -12.91 12.21 14.40
CA PRO A 78 -14.27 11.70 14.28
C PRO A 78 -14.65 11.58 12.80
N GLU A 79 -15.11 10.40 12.39
CA GLU A 79 -15.51 10.09 11.00
C GLU A 79 -16.66 10.99 10.50
N VAL A 80 -17.29 11.70 11.43
CA VAL A 80 -18.30 12.74 11.28
C VAL A 80 -17.73 13.97 10.55
N ARG A 81 -17.60 13.87 9.23
CA ARG A 81 -17.27 15.02 8.37
C ARG A 81 -18.39 16.08 8.48
N PRO A 82 -18.09 17.35 8.80
CA PRO A 82 -19.12 18.36 9.07
C PRO A 82 -20.04 18.62 7.85
N GLU A 83 -19.52 18.46 6.64
CA GLU A 83 -20.30 18.59 5.39
C GLU A 83 -21.35 17.49 5.28
N ARG A 84 -21.04 16.26 5.74
CA ARG A 84 -21.99 15.13 5.78
C ARG A 84 -23.05 15.34 6.84
N VAL A 85 -22.71 15.93 7.99
CA VAL A 85 -23.70 16.30 9.01
C VAL A 85 -24.66 17.36 8.48
N ALA A 86 -24.14 18.41 7.83
CA ALA A 86 -24.97 19.44 7.22
C ALA A 86 -25.89 18.87 6.11
N GLU A 87 -25.40 17.94 5.31
CA GLU A 87 -26.20 17.21 4.31
C GLU A 87 -27.33 16.38 4.97
N VAL A 88 -27.02 15.63 6.03
CA VAL A 88 -28.00 14.82 6.76
C VAL A 88 -29.03 15.69 7.47
N GLN A 89 -28.63 16.82 8.07
CA GLN A 89 -29.53 17.77 8.70
C GLN A 89 -30.53 18.34 7.69
N GLN A 90 -30.07 18.78 6.51
CA GLN A 90 -30.97 19.25 5.45
C GLN A 90 -31.94 18.16 4.95
N ARG A 91 -31.53 16.89 4.92
CA ARG A 91 -32.42 15.76 4.58
C ARG A 91 -33.46 15.52 5.67
N LEU A 92 -33.08 15.67 6.94
CA LEU A 92 -33.97 15.53 8.10
C LEU A 92 -35.03 16.65 8.12
N ASP A 93 -34.62 17.90 7.93
CA ASP A 93 -35.52 19.06 7.89
C ASP A 93 -36.54 18.97 6.73
N ARG A 94 -36.17 18.31 5.63
CA ARG A 94 -37.04 18.04 4.47
C ARG A 94 -37.94 16.80 4.63
N GLY A 95 -37.88 16.12 5.78
CA GLY A 95 -38.68 14.91 6.05
C GLY A 95 -38.28 13.68 5.23
N TYR A 96 -37.08 13.64 4.64
CA TYR A 96 -36.63 12.54 3.77
C TYR A 96 -36.76 11.15 4.44
N TYR A 97 -36.41 11.08 5.73
CA TYR A 97 -36.49 9.86 6.55
C TYR A 97 -37.92 9.47 6.97
N GLN A 98 -38.92 10.31 6.69
CA GLN A 98 -40.33 10.00 6.92
C GLN A 98 -41.01 9.39 5.66
N SER A 99 -40.26 9.19 4.57
CA SER A 99 -40.75 8.48 3.39
C SER A 99 -40.87 6.98 3.65
N ILE A 100 -41.95 6.36 3.14
CA ILE A 100 -42.21 4.92 3.30
C ILE A 100 -41.09 4.08 2.69
N GLU A 101 -40.50 4.52 1.57
CA GLU A 101 -39.36 3.86 0.93
C GLU A 101 -38.15 3.73 1.89
N VAL A 102 -37.76 4.83 2.54
CA VAL A 102 -36.66 4.82 3.51
C VAL A 102 -37.01 3.99 4.75
N MET A 103 -38.26 4.06 5.24
CA MET A 103 -38.70 3.21 6.35
C MET A 103 -38.61 1.72 6.01
N ASN A 104 -39.01 1.31 4.80
CA ASN A 104 -38.93 -0.08 4.35
C ASN A 104 -37.48 -0.55 4.24
N THR A 105 -36.58 0.25 3.62
CA THR A 105 -35.14 -0.08 3.55
C THR A 105 -34.52 -0.22 4.95
N VAL A 106 -34.91 0.63 5.90
CA VAL A 106 -34.46 0.54 7.30
C VAL A 106 -35.01 -0.74 7.97
N ALA A 107 -36.28 -1.07 7.77
CA ALA A 107 -36.89 -2.28 8.33
C ALA A 107 -36.22 -3.56 7.80
N GLU A 108 -35.99 -3.67 6.49
CA GLU A 108 -35.25 -4.77 5.86
C GLU A 108 -33.83 -4.91 6.44
N ARG A 109 -33.12 -3.79 6.59
CA ARG A 109 -31.76 -3.77 7.15
C ARG A 109 -31.75 -4.23 8.60
N ILE A 110 -32.71 -3.81 9.42
CA ILE A 110 -32.86 -4.23 10.82
C ILE A 110 -33.18 -5.72 10.91
N MET A 111 -34.14 -6.22 10.11
CA MET A 111 -34.48 -7.65 10.10
C MET A 111 -33.28 -8.52 9.73
N GLY A 112 -32.48 -8.13 8.73
CA GLY A 112 -31.26 -8.85 8.36
C GLY A 112 -30.20 -8.89 9.47
N VAL A 113 -30.05 -7.79 10.23
CA VAL A 113 -29.12 -7.75 11.39
C VAL A 113 -29.63 -8.60 12.54
N VAL A 114 -30.94 -8.56 12.85
CA VAL A 114 -31.54 -9.39 13.91
C VAL A 114 -31.39 -10.88 13.59
N GLN A 115 -31.73 -11.31 12.37
CA GLN A 115 -31.56 -12.70 11.95
C GLN A 115 -30.08 -13.17 12.00
N ALA A 116 -29.14 -12.28 11.70
CA ALA A 116 -27.71 -12.57 11.81
C ALA A 116 -27.20 -12.69 13.26
N MET A 117 -27.94 -12.17 14.25
CA MET A 117 -27.65 -12.35 15.68
C MET A 117 -28.40 -13.55 16.31
N GLU A 118 -29.50 -13.99 15.69
CA GLU A 118 -30.31 -15.13 16.15
C GLU A 118 -29.78 -16.50 15.70
N MET A 119 -28.78 -16.55 14.81
CA MET A 119 -28.05 -17.79 14.47
C MET A 119 -26.73 -17.89 15.24
N PRO A 120 -26.58 -18.89 16.15
CA PRO A 120 -25.34 -19.17 16.88
C PRO A 120 -24.32 -19.99 16.05
#